data_AF-A0A1Z2LDB4-F1
#
_entry.id   AF-A0A1Z2LDB4-F1
#
_cell.length_a   1.000
_cell.length_b   1.000
_cell.length_c   1.000
_cell.angle_alpha   90.00
_cell.angle_beta   90.00
_cell.angle_gamma   90.00
#
_symmetry.space_group_name_H-M   'P 1'
#
loop_
_entity.id
_entity.type
_entity.pdbx_description
1 polymer ?
#
loop_
_entity_poly.entity_id
_entity_poly.type
_entity_poly.pdbx_seq_one_letter_code
_entity_poly.pdbx_strand_id
1 'polypeptide(L)'
;MRHSAVHEVLSEPGRPFTGPLAGEVEARYGGVDLSHLRVHTGAVAQRSAAGIGARAYTSGDHMVLGAGSTTEDVLHEVWHTFQQSHGPVSGKDHGDGLKVSEPDSPEEKEAAAVAHELISSPVPAERSSGAPAVQRSTAAGRPSPAGRSVQRAPAADSGGSQHSGGSQHSTEPVFSFAPSLPANPFLYTDGDTQFWVGPNPPEGFFDVDQHCAYMATYWLLHGTPAGLRYDGFDDATRRDASDTVRRWAASGGLEAQEQYARTRLGGADVDGTRLAGQATSGKLPPGTLIWFGTSRHAEAAVVTSAGQFLMYDPNTGRTTTRDADGFAAYIASRNAFVVRYAPEAEHDASCKCCVIM
;
A
#
# COMPACT_ATOMS: atom_id res chain seq x y z
N MET A 1 -16.07 -16.14 -4.16
CA MET A 1 -15.08 -16.60 -3.16
C MET A 1 -14.06 -15.48 -3.04
N ARG A 2 -13.85 -14.92 -1.84
CA ARG A 2 -12.82 -13.88 -1.64
C ARG A 2 -11.46 -14.59 -1.68
N HIS A 3 -10.61 -14.28 -2.65
CA HIS A 3 -9.19 -14.64 -2.56
C HIS A 3 -8.61 -13.86 -1.36
N SER A 4 -7.95 -14.55 -0.42
CA SER A 4 -7.31 -13.85 0.70
C SER A 4 -6.17 -12.97 0.19
N ALA A 5 -6.01 -11.77 0.76
CA ALA A 5 -4.99 -10.80 0.33
C ALA A 5 -3.56 -11.38 0.36
N VAL A 6 -3.33 -12.38 1.22
CA VAL A 6 -2.09 -13.19 1.27
C VAL A 6 -1.84 -13.93 -0.02
N HIS A 7 -2.86 -14.58 -0.59
CA HIS A 7 -2.72 -15.27 -1.86
C HIS A 7 -2.50 -14.29 -3.01
N GLU A 8 -3.16 -13.13 -2.98
CA GLU A 8 -2.97 -12.07 -3.98
C GLU A 8 -1.52 -11.58 -3.97
N VAL A 9 -1.00 -11.10 -2.83
CA VAL A 9 0.35 -10.52 -2.79
C VAL A 9 1.44 -11.54 -3.10
N LEU A 10 1.33 -12.77 -2.57
CA LEU A 10 2.34 -13.80 -2.81
C LEU A 10 2.23 -14.41 -4.21
N SER A 11 1.21 -14.07 -5.00
CA SER A 11 1.16 -14.44 -6.43
C SER A 11 1.92 -13.44 -7.32
N GLU A 12 2.27 -12.28 -6.76
CA GLU A 12 3.09 -11.27 -7.43
C GLU A 12 4.58 -11.65 -7.34
N PRO A 13 5.42 -11.18 -8.27
CA PRO A 13 6.85 -11.52 -8.28
C PRO A 13 7.62 -10.89 -7.11
N GLY A 14 7.14 -9.79 -6.51
CA GLY A 14 7.89 -8.98 -5.55
C GLY A 14 9.11 -8.29 -6.17
N ARG A 15 9.83 -7.48 -5.38
CA ARG A 15 11.08 -6.82 -5.77
C ARG A 15 12.29 -7.47 -5.09
N PRO A 16 13.44 -7.59 -5.74
CA PRO A 16 14.67 -8.04 -5.07
C PRO A 16 14.99 -7.18 -3.83
N PHE A 17 15.31 -7.80 -2.70
CA PHE A 17 15.74 -7.07 -1.50
C PHE A 17 17.15 -6.51 -1.73
N THR A 18 17.23 -5.21 -1.97
CA THR A 18 18.47 -4.53 -2.39
C THR A 18 18.48 -3.09 -1.84
N GLY A 19 19.66 -2.45 -1.85
CA GLY A 19 19.84 -1.06 -1.40
C GLY A 19 20.30 -0.92 0.06
N PRO A 20 20.44 0.30 0.60
CA PRO A 20 20.92 0.61 1.95
C PRO A 20 20.31 -0.22 3.07
N LEU A 21 18.98 -0.39 3.12
CA LEU A 21 18.35 -1.23 4.15
C LEU A 21 18.77 -2.69 4.01
N ALA A 22 18.86 -3.20 2.78
CA ALA A 22 19.37 -4.55 2.53
C ALA A 22 20.84 -4.64 2.97
N GLY A 23 21.71 -3.71 2.55
CA GLY A 23 23.12 -3.70 2.94
C GLY A 23 23.33 -3.57 4.45
N GLU A 24 22.49 -2.80 5.15
CA GLU A 24 22.51 -2.72 6.61
C GLU A 24 22.11 -4.06 7.24
N VAL A 25 21.02 -4.67 6.79
CA VAL A 25 20.53 -5.95 7.29
C VAL A 25 21.55 -7.07 6.98
N GLU A 26 22.10 -7.11 5.78
CA GLU A 26 23.18 -8.02 5.37
C GLU A 26 24.39 -7.84 6.27
N ALA A 27 24.83 -6.60 6.54
CA ALA A 27 25.95 -6.32 7.44
C ALA A 27 25.69 -6.76 8.87
N ARG A 28 24.47 -6.55 9.39
CA ARG A 28 24.04 -7.05 10.71
C ARG A 28 24.06 -8.58 10.76
N TYR A 29 23.67 -9.25 9.67
CA TYR A 29 23.80 -10.70 9.51
C TYR A 29 25.20 -11.19 9.08
N GLY A 30 26.23 -10.34 9.15
CA GLY A 30 27.62 -10.74 8.89
C GLY A 30 28.01 -10.83 7.41
N GLY A 31 27.33 -10.09 6.54
CA GLY A 31 27.61 -10.00 5.10
C GLY A 31 27.00 -11.11 4.24
N VAL A 32 25.88 -11.69 4.70
CA VAL A 32 25.10 -12.64 3.90
C VAL A 32 24.47 -11.94 2.70
N ASP A 33 24.34 -12.63 1.57
CA ASP A 33 23.67 -12.10 0.37
C ASP A 33 22.15 -12.38 0.46
N LEU A 34 21.36 -11.31 0.54
CA LEU A 34 19.90 -11.36 0.64
C LEU A 34 19.19 -10.93 -0.65
N SER A 35 19.92 -10.71 -1.75
CA SER A 35 19.36 -10.27 -3.03
C SER A 35 18.37 -11.27 -3.68
N HIS A 36 18.42 -12.52 -3.23
CA HIS A 36 17.47 -13.56 -3.61
C HIS A 36 16.07 -13.34 -3.03
N LEU A 37 15.94 -12.62 -1.91
CA LEU A 37 14.65 -12.34 -1.29
C LEU A 37 13.77 -11.46 -2.18
N ARG A 38 12.46 -11.64 -2.05
CA ARG A 38 11.42 -10.91 -2.79
C ARG A 38 10.55 -10.15 -1.81
N VAL A 39 10.79 -8.84 -1.75
CA VAL A 39 10.05 -7.94 -0.88
C VAL A 39 8.77 -7.48 -1.58
N HIS A 40 7.67 -7.55 -0.86
CA HIS A 40 6.38 -7.01 -1.24
C HIS A 40 6.05 -5.84 -0.31
N THR A 41 5.78 -4.71 -0.92
CA THR A 41 5.39 -3.46 -0.26
C THR A 41 4.12 -2.91 -0.93
N GLY A 42 3.70 -1.71 -0.56
CA GLY A 42 2.49 -1.12 -1.10
C GLY A 42 1.19 -1.62 -0.46
N ALA A 43 0.06 -1.07 -0.92
CA ALA A 43 -1.25 -1.28 -0.29
C ALA A 43 -1.70 -2.75 -0.25
N VAL A 44 -1.31 -3.58 -1.22
CA VAL A 44 -1.64 -5.02 -1.25
C VAL A 44 -0.88 -5.78 -0.16
N ALA A 45 0.43 -5.54 -0.03
CA ALA A 45 1.25 -6.10 1.05
C ALA A 45 0.74 -5.69 2.43
N GLN A 46 0.38 -4.42 2.59
CA GLN A 46 -0.13 -3.90 3.86
C GLN A 46 -1.44 -4.56 4.28
N ARG A 47 -2.42 -4.67 3.37
CA ARG A 47 -3.67 -5.37 3.68
C ARG A 47 -3.46 -6.85 3.92
N SER A 48 -2.50 -7.45 3.21
CA SER A 48 -2.13 -8.83 3.43
C SER A 48 -1.62 -9.05 4.85
N ALA A 49 -0.66 -8.24 5.30
CA ALA A 49 -0.10 -8.30 6.65
C ALA A 49 -1.17 -8.00 7.71
N ALA A 50 -1.96 -6.93 7.54
CA ALA A 50 -3.04 -6.58 8.46
C ALA A 50 -4.11 -7.68 8.55
N GLY A 51 -4.43 -8.34 7.43
CA GLY A 51 -5.42 -9.41 7.36
C GLY A 51 -5.06 -10.65 8.19
N ILE A 52 -3.78 -10.82 8.54
CA ILE A 52 -3.29 -11.87 9.44
C ILE A 52 -2.78 -11.33 10.79
N GLY A 53 -3.05 -10.05 11.09
CA GLY A 53 -2.67 -9.38 12.33
C GLY A 53 -1.16 -9.13 12.47
N ALA A 54 -0.46 -8.94 11.36
CA ALA A 54 1.01 -8.80 11.31
C ALA A 54 1.45 -7.41 10.84
N ARG A 55 2.63 -6.97 11.30
CA ARG A 55 3.33 -5.79 10.73
C ARG A 55 4.15 -6.17 9.50
N ALA A 56 4.72 -7.36 9.51
CA ALA A 56 5.42 -7.96 8.39
C ALA A 56 5.28 -9.49 8.49
N TYR A 57 5.53 -10.21 7.40
CA TYR A 57 5.54 -11.67 7.43
C TYR A 57 6.40 -12.26 6.31
N THR A 58 6.82 -13.51 6.50
CA THR A 58 7.69 -14.25 5.57
C THR A 58 7.06 -15.56 5.11
N SER A 59 7.18 -15.83 3.80
CA SER A 59 6.76 -17.08 3.15
C SER A 59 7.76 -17.49 2.07
N GLY A 60 8.58 -18.49 2.36
CA GLY A 60 9.72 -18.89 1.54
C GLY A 60 10.70 -17.72 1.38
N ASP A 61 11.03 -17.40 0.13
CA ASP A 61 11.89 -16.27 -0.21
C ASP A 61 11.14 -14.93 -0.28
N HIS A 62 9.84 -14.91 0.04
CA HIS A 62 9.03 -13.70 -0.01
C HIS A 62 8.87 -13.09 1.38
N MET A 63 9.20 -11.79 1.48
CA MET A 63 9.00 -10.97 2.67
C MET A 63 7.94 -9.91 2.35
N VAL A 64 6.90 -9.81 3.17
CA VAL A 64 5.80 -8.86 2.97
C VAL A 64 5.86 -7.83 4.09
N LEU A 65 6.10 -6.58 3.73
CA LEU A 65 6.19 -5.47 4.69
C LEU A 65 4.88 -4.70 4.69
N GLY A 66 4.29 -4.59 5.87
CA GLY A 66 3.05 -3.88 6.09
C GLY A 66 3.25 -2.44 6.53
N ALA A 67 2.16 -1.90 7.03
CA ALA A 67 2.05 -0.58 7.61
C ALA A 67 3.05 -0.39 8.77
N GLY A 68 3.98 0.57 8.67
CA GLY A 68 4.86 0.91 9.78
C GLY A 68 5.84 -0.20 10.19
N SER A 69 6.18 -1.11 9.28
CA SER A 69 7.29 -2.04 9.49
C SER A 69 8.58 -1.26 9.77
N THR A 70 9.32 -1.73 10.76
CA THR A 70 10.60 -1.15 11.21
C THR A 70 11.78 -1.96 10.68
N THR A 71 13.00 -1.44 10.81
CA THR A 71 14.22 -2.23 10.56
C THR A 71 14.29 -3.48 11.44
N GLU A 72 13.81 -3.42 12.69
CA GLU A 72 13.73 -4.58 13.58
C GLU A 72 12.75 -5.64 13.04
N ASP A 73 11.61 -5.22 12.49
CA ASP A 73 10.69 -6.15 11.81
C ASP A 73 11.35 -6.80 10.60
N VAL A 74 12.12 -6.05 9.80
CA VAL A 74 12.83 -6.61 8.64
C VAL A 74 13.89 -7.64 9.07
N LEU A 75 14.64 -7.36 10.14
CA LEU A 75 15.58 -8.33 10.72
C LEU A 75 14.82 -9.60 11.16
N HIS A 76 13.71 -9.44 11.89
CA HIS A 76 12.86 -10.56 12.31
C HIS A 76 12.42 -11.43 11.14
N GLU A 77 11.92 -10.81 10.07
CA GLU A 77 11.46 -11.51 8.88
C GLU A 77 12.59 -12.21 8.10
N VAL A 78 13.77 -11.60 8.00
CA VAL A 78 14.94 -12.26 7.39
C VAL A 78 15.37 -13.49 8.20
N TRP A 79 15.24 -13.47 9.53
CA TRP A 79 15.50 -14.69 10.30
C TRP A 79 14.55 -15.84 9.94
N HIS A 80 13.27 -15.53 9.66
CA HIS A 80 12.32 -16.53 9.19
C HIS A 80 12.72 -17.16 7.85
N THR A 81 13.38 -16.42 6.94
CA THR A 81 13.86 -17.02 5.69
C THR A 81 14.92 -18.09 5.96
N PHE A 82 15.81 -17.85 6.94
CA PHE A 82 16.77 -18.86 7.37
C PHE A 82 16.08 -20.05 8.04
N GLN A 83 15.12 -19.82 8.95
CA GLN A 83 14.38 -20.91 9.59
C GLN A 83 13.68 -21.81 8.56
N GLN A 84 12.97 -21.22 7.57
CA GLN A 84 12.25 -21.97 6.55
C GLN A 84 13.18 -22.72 5.58
N SER A 85 14.41 -22.23 5.37
CA SER A 85 15.40 -22.96 4.58
C SER A 85 15.85 -24.28 5.22
N HIS A 86 15.70 -24.43 6.55
CA HIS A 86 16.05 -25.64 7.30
C HIS A 86 14.90 -26.65 7.43
N GLY A 87 13.68 -26.30 7.00
CA GLY A 87 12.55 -27.22 6.95
C GLY A 87 11.19 -26.57 7.23
N PRO A 88 10.10 -27.35 7.17
CA PRO A 88 8.75 -26.84 7.43
C PRO A 88 8.64 -26.33 8.87
N VAL A 89 8.25 -25.06 9.01
CA VAL A 89 7.97 -24.42 10.29
C VAL A 89 6.54 -24.73 10.75
N SER A 90 6.34 -24.76 12.07
CA SER A 90 5.03 -25.03 12.66
C SER A 90 4.04 -23.89 12.38
N GLY A 91 2.77 -24.21 12.14
CA GLY A 91 1.73 -23.20 11.91
C GLY A 91 0.33 -23.77 12.05
N LYS A 92 -0.59 -22.98 12.57
CA LYS A 92 -2.01 -23.34 12.65
C LYS A 92 -2.71 -23.03 11.32
N ASP A 93 -3.61 -23.91 10.94
CA ASP A 93 -4.48 -23.69 9.78
C ASP A 93 -5.45 -22.54 10.09
N HIS A 94 -5.41 -21.51 9.25
CA HIS A 94 -6.24 -20.32 9.36
C HIS A 94 -7.62 -20.49 8.69
N GLY A 95 -7.98 -21.70 8.25
CA GLY A 95 -9.29 -22.04 7.71
C GLY A 95 -9.48 -21.71 6.23
N ASP A 96 -8.50 -21.07 5.60
CA ASP A 96 -8.41 -20.82 4.15
C ASP A 96 -7.25 -21.60 3.48
N GLY A 97 -6.66 -22.56 4.20
CA GLY A 97 -5.52 -23.36 3.75
C GLY A 97 -4.16 -22.69 3.97
N LEU A 98 -4.13 -21.47 4.52
CA LEU A 98 -2.91 -20.80 4.98
C LEU A 98 -2.51 -21.32 6.36
N LYS A 99 -1.23 -21.68 6.53
CA LYS A 99 -0.68 -21.97 7.86
C LYS A 99 0.04 -20.75 8.39
N VAL A 100 -0.43 -20.23 9.52
CA VAL A 100 0.15 -19.04 10.17
C VAL A 100 0.83 -19.46 11.48
N SER A 101 2.03 -18.94 11.73
CA SER A 101 2.74 -19.18 12.99
C SER A 101 2.01 -18.60 14.20
N GLU A 102 2.23 -19.25 15.34
CA GLU A 102 1.71 -18.77 16.62
C GLU A 102 2.71 -17.77 17.23
N PRO A 103 2.27 -16.61 17.72
CA PRO A 103 3.17 -15.57 18.22
C PRO A 103 4.11 -16.03 19.35
N ASP A 104 3.70 -17.05 20.10
CA ASP A 104 4.45 -17.61 21.22
C ASP A 104 5.32 -18.83 20.85
N SER A 105 5.39 -19.19 19.56
CA SER A 105 6.16 -20.35 19.11
C SER A 105 7.66 -20.15 19.40
N PRO A 106 8.42 -21.25 19.57
CA PRO A 106 9.87 -21.15 19.74
C PRO A 106 10.55 -20.38 18.60
N GLU A 107 10.07 -20.57 17.37
CA GLU A 107 10.61 -19.92 16.17
C GLU A 107 10.39 -18.41 16.19
N GLU A 108 9.21 -17.94 16.62
CA GLU A 108 8.91 -16.50 16.76
C GLU A 108 9.72 -15.84 17.87
N LYS A 109 9.92 -16.53 19.00
CA LYS A 109 10.75 -16.03 20.11
C LYS A 109 12.22 -15.93 19.73
N GLU A 110 12.71 -16.91 18.97
CA GLU A 110 14.07 -16.88 18.45
C GLU A 110 14.25 -15.74 17.45
N ALA A 111 13.33 -15.56 16.50
CA ALA A 111 13.36 -14.47 15.53
C ALA A 111 13.38 -13.10 16.22
N ALA A 112 12.51 -12.90 17.22
CA ALA A 112 12.45 -11.67 17.99
C ALA A 112 13.76 -11.41 18.77
N ALA A 113 14.34 -12.44 19.38
CA ALA A 113 15.60 -12.31 20.11
C ALA A 113 16.77 -11.94 19.20
N VAL A 114 16.88 -12.59 18.04
CA VAL A 114 17.92 -12.31 17.04
C VAL A 114 17.76 -10.89 16.49
N ALA A 115 16.54 -10.51 16.10
CA ALA A 115 16.27 -9.16 15.59
C ALA A 115 16.65 -8.08 16.62
N HIS A 116 16.27 -8.30 17.88
CA HIS A 116 16.57 -7.38 18.98
C HIS A 116 18.07 -7.27 19.27
N GLU A 117 18.81 -8.38 19.23
CA GLU A 117 20.26 -8.38 19.38
C GLU A 117 20.96 -7.65 18.23
N LEU A 118 20.52 -7.91 17.00
CA LEU A 118 21.10 -7.34 15.79
C LEU A 118 20.83 -5.84 15.69
N ILE A 119 19.63 -5.37 16.04
CA ILE A 119 19.31 -3.94 16.00
C ILE A 119 20.07 -3.16 17.08
N SER A 120 20.28 -3.77 18.25
CA SER A 120 21.00 -3.18 19.39
C SER A 120 22.51 -3.17 19.22
N SER A 121 23.05 -3.97 18.31
CA SER A 121 24.48 -4.06 18.03
C SER A 121 24.95 -2.95 17.08
N PRO A 122 26.14 -2.35 17.31
CA PRO A 122 26.73 -1.43 16.35
C PRO A 122 27.01 -2.14 15.03
N VAL A 123 26.57 -1.58 13.90
CA VAL A 123 26.89 -2.13 12.57
C VAL A 123 28.42 -2.13 12.40
N PRO A 124 29.05 -3.28 12.14
CA PRO A 124 30.50 -3.33 11.94
C PRO A 124 30.86 -2.48 10.71
N ALA A 125 31.67 -1.43 10.91
CA ALA A 125 32.25 -0.70 9.80
C ALA A 125 33.14 -1.63 8.97
N GLU A 126 32.96 -1.63 7.65
CA GLU A 126 33.64 -2.50 6.70
C GLU A 126 35.15 -2.61 6.99
N ARG A 127 35.61 -3.83 7.30
CA ARG A 127 37.04 -4.15 7.22
C ARG A 127 37.33 -4.65 5.81
N SER A 128 38.08 -3.84 5.09
CA SER A 128 38.66 -4.16 3.79
C SER A 128 39.54 -5.43 3.82
N SER A 129 39.31 -6.27 2.80
CA SER A 129 40.23 -7.25 2.17
C SER A 129 40.67 -8.50 2.94
N GLY A 130 40.18 -9.66 2.45
CA GLY A 130 40.81 -10.98 2.62
C GLY A 130 39.89 -12.16 2.22
N ALA A 131 39.96 -12.62 0.96
CA ALA A 131 39.24 -13.80 0.48
C ALA A 131 40.10 -15.09 0.57
N PRO A 132 39.53 -16.31 0.45
CA PRO A 132 38.27 -16.81 0.99
C PRO A 132 38.45 -18.17 1.73
N ALA A 133 37.52 -18.53 2.62
CA ALA A 133 37.31 -19.93 3.01
C ALA A 133 36.04 -20.44 2.34
N VAL A 134 36.22 -21.18 1.25
CA VAL A 134 35.14 -21.90 0.55
C VAL A 134 34.73 -23.11 1.40
N GLN A 135 33.55 -23.07 2.01
CA GLN A 135 32.83 -24.29 2.38
C GLN A 135 31.70 -24.53 1.38
N ARG A 136 31.96 -25.46 0.46
CA ARG A 136 30.92 -26.10 -0.37
C ARG A 136 30.20 -27.13 0.48
N SER A 137 28.88 -27.04 0.52
CA SER A 137 28.00 -28.17 0.84
C SER A 137 26.93 -28.33 -0.24
N THR A 138 26.61 -29.59 -0.48
CA THR A 138 26.12 -30.21 -1.71
C THR A 138 24.66 -29.95 -2.06
N ALA A 139 24.37 -29.92 -3.36
CA ALA A 139 23.03 -29.92 -3.91
C ALA A 139 22.25 -31.22 -3.60
N ALA A 140 21.05 -31.06 -3.04
CA ALA A 140 19.86 -31.92 -3.13
C ALA A 140 18.71 -31.13 -2.48
N GLY A 141 17.46 -31.06 -2.94
CA GLY A 141 16.72 -31.56 -4.09
C GLY A 141 15.36 -30.81 -4.07
N ARG A 142 14.68 -30.73 -5.21
CA ARG A 142 13.34 -30.09 -5.34
C ARG A 142 12.34 -30.57 -4.28
N PRO A 143 11.58 -29.68 -3.62
CA PRO A 143 10.30 -30.06 -3.03
C PRO A 143 9.15 -29.93 -4.06
N SER A 144 8.27 -30.91 -4.05
CA SER A 144 6.91 -30.90 -4.63
C SER A 144 5.98 -29.96 -3.81
N PRO A 145 4.81 -29.54 -4.33
CA PRO A 145 4.01 -28.49 -3.71
C PRO A 145 3.35 -29.00 -2.42
N ALA A 146 3.86 -28.58 -1.27
CA ALA A 146 3.20 -28.65 0.02
C ALA A 146 2.77 -27.23 0.44
N GLY A 147 1.62 -27.13 1.12
CA GLY A 147 0.90 -25.87 1.35
C GLY A 147 1.74 -24.71 1.92
N ARG A 148 1.34 -23.49 1.56
CA ARG A 148 2.04 -22.25 1.93
C ARG A 148 2.05 -22.06 3.45
N SER A 149 3.23 -21.96 4.04
CA SER A 149 3.44 -21.53 5.43
C SER A 149 3.81 -20.06 5.48
N VAL A 150 3.29 -19.35 6.49
CA VAL A 150 3.57 -17.96 6.80
C VAL A 150 4.01 -17.85 8.25
N GLN A 151 5.15 -17.18 8.49
CA GLN A 151 5.59 -16.76 9.82
C GLN A 151 5.45 -15.24 9.93
N ARG A 152 5.02 -14.70 11.08
CA ARG A 152 4.58 -13.30 11.21
C ARG A 152 5.15 -12.61 12.44
N ALA A 153 5.56 -11.35 12.28
CA ALA A 153 5.78 -10.46 13.42
C ALA A 153 4.44 -9.88 13.95
N PRO A 154 4.06 -10.13 15.23
CA PRO A 154 2.81 -9.65 15.80
C PRO A 154 2.80 -8.14 16.05
N ALA A 155 1.63 -7.51 15.90
CA ALA A 155 1.39 -6.17 16.41
C ALA A 155 1.44 -6.18 17.95
N ALA A 156 2.32 -5.38 18.57
CA ALA A 156 2.38 -5.30 20.03
C ALA A 156 1.15 -4.54 20.57
N ASP A 157 0.46 -5.12 21.56
CA ASP A 157 -0.47 -4.37 22.40
C ASP A 157 0.34 -3.31 23.16
N SER A 158 -0.01 -2.04 22.93
CA SER A 158 0.68 -0.89 23.52
C SER A 158 0.34 -0.74 25.01
N GLY A 159 0.94 -1.59 25.85
CA GLY A 159 0.99 -1.41 27.30
C GLY A 159 2.16 -0.50 27.66
N GLY A 160 1.85 0.74 28.07
CA GLY A 160 2.85 1.77 28.35
C GLY A 160 3.88 1.39 29.42
N SER A 161 5.15 1.58 29.11
CA SER A 161 6.21 1.76 30.11
C SER A 161 7.19 2.81 29.62
N GLN A 162 7.34 3.87 30.42
CA GLN A 162 8.23 4.98 30.17
C GLN A 162 9.69 4.55 30.43
N HIS A 163 10.56 4.72 29.44
CA HIS A 163 12.00 4.84 29.68
C HIS A 163 12.54 6.06 28.96
N SER A 164 13.17 6.94 29.75
CA SER A 164 13.70 8.24 29.33
C SER A 164 15.16 8.11 28.92
N GLY A 165 15.54 8.75 27.81
CA GLY A 165 16.94 9.09 27.50
C GLY A 165 17.41 8.62 26.12
N GLY A 166 17.21 9.46 25.10
CA GLY A 166 17.77 9.29 23.75
C GLY A 166 17.48 10.53 22.90
N SER A 167 18.48 10.99 22.14
CA SER A 167 18.53 12.26 21.39
C SER A 167 17.25 12.62 20.62
N GLN A 168 16.81 13.88 20.70
CA GLN A 168 15.68 14.42 19.94
C GLN A 168 16.02 14.50 18.44
N HIS A 169 15.88 13.39 17.71
CA HIS A 169 15.64 13.44 16.28
C HIS A 169 14.16 13.82 16.05
N SER A 170 13.93 14.78 15.15
CA SER A 170 12.59 15.19 14.75
C SER A 170 11.82 13.97 14.25
N THR A 171 10.68 13.67 14.86
CA THR A 171 9.78 12.58 14.46
C THR A 171 8.84 12.97 13.30
N GLU A 172 8.97 14.18 12.76
CA GLU A 172 8.11 14.64 11.66
C GLU A 172 8.58 14.11 10.29
N PRO A 173 7.65 13.67 9.43
CA PRO A 173 7.99 13.17 8.11
C PRO A 173 8.53 14.28 7.21
N VAL A 174 9.60 13.98 6.48
CA VAL A 174 10.25 14.88 5.52
C VAL A 174 9.96 14.41 4.11
N PHE A 175 9.21 15.22 3.35
CA PHE A 175 8.89 14.95 1.94
C PHE A 175 9.85 15.68 1.00
N SER A 176 10.50 14.90 0.14
CA SER A 176 11.30 15.37 -1.00
C SER A 176 10.62 14.99 -2.31
N PHE A 177 10.78 15.82 -3.34
CA PHE A 177 10.09 15.66 -4.62
C PHE A 177 11.09 15.53 -5.76
N ALA A 178 10.81 14.62 -6.69
CA ALA A 178 11.57 14.50 -7.92
C ALA A 178 11.49 15.82 -8.73
N PRO A 179 12.56 16.19 -9.46
CA PRO A 179 12.57 17.41 -10.27
C PRO A 179 11.46 17.46 -11.34
N SER A 180 11.01 16.29 -11.80
CA SER A 180 9.90 16.13 -12.74
C SER A 180 8.93 15.11 -12.16
N LEU A 181 7.67 15.52 -12.00
CA LEU A 181 6.62 14.68 -11.44
C LEU A 181 5.67 14.18 -12.55
N PRO A 182 5.34 12.88 -12.61
CA PRO A 182 4.28 12.37 -13.46
C PRO A 182 2.90 12.85 -12.99
N ALA A 183 1.85 12.55 -13.76
CA ALA A 183 0.47 12.92 -13.39
C ALA A 183 0.08 12.38 -12.02
N ASN A 184 0.47 11.13 -11.73
CA ASN A 184 0.25 10.43 -10.48
C ASN A 184 1.57 9.78 -10.03
N PRO A 185 2.35 10.45 -9.18
CA PRO A 185 3.60 9.91 -8.66
C PRO A 185 3.35 8.85 -7.59
N PHE A 186 4.28 7.92 -7.48
CA PHE A 186 4.42 7.08 -6.29
C PHE A 186 5.05 7.88 -5.15
N LEU A 187 4.65 7.51 -3.93
CA LEU A 187 5.32 7.83 -2.69
C LEU A 187 6.22 6.65 -2.31
N TYR A 188 7.43 6.96 -1.88
CA TYR A 188 8.40 6.00 -1.36
C TYR A 188 8.90 6.45 0.01
N THR A 189 9.43 5.54 0.80
CA THR A 189 10.01 5.82 2.13
C THR A 189 11.29 5.02 2.36
N ASP A 190 12.17 5.54 3.20
CA ASP A 190 13.32 4.81 3.76
C ASP A 190 12.93 3.87 4.91
N GLY A 191 11.68 3.90 5.35
CA GLY A 191 11.17 3.15 6.50
C GLY A 191 11.25 3.89 7.83
N ASP A 192 11.67 5.16 7.81
CA ASP A 192 11.70 6.04 8.96
C ASP A 192 10.98 7.36 8.64
N THR A 193 11.70 8.48 8.61
CA THR A 193 11.12 9.81 8.48
C THR A 193 11.24 10.38 7.07
N GLN A 194 12.00 9.76 6.16
CA GLN A 194 12.22 10.31 4.82
C GLN A 194 11.25 9.73 3.80
N PHE A 195 10.71 10.62 2.98
CA PHE A 195 9.77 10.29 1.93
C PHE A 195 10.18 10.91 0.61
N TRP A 196 10.08 10.13 -0.46
CA TRP A 196 10.36 10.56 -1.82
C TRP A 196 9.10 10.46 -2.68
N VAL A 197 8.78 11.53 -3.40
CA VAL A 197 7.64 11.59 -4.30
C VAL A 197 8.13 11.71 -5.74
N GLY A 198 7.76 10.75 -6.58
CA GLY A 198 8.09 10.76 -8.01
C GLY A 198 9.05 9.64 -8.43
N PRO A 199 9.50 9.65 -9.69
CA PRO A 199 10.35 8.60 -10.24
C PRO A 199 11.73 8.59 -9.61
N ASN A 200 12.46 7.48 -9.79
CA ASN A 200 13.86 7.32 -9.40
C ASN A 200 14.11 7.70 -7.93
N PRO A 201 13.45 7.01 -6.97
CA PRO A 201 13.70 7.28 -5.56
C PRO A 201 15.17 7.02 -5.21
N PRO A 202 15.69 7.66 -4.14
CA PRO A 202 17.01 7.34 -3.62
C PRO A 202 17.14 5.84 -3.34
N GLU A 203 18.36 5.33 -3.39
CA GLU A 203 18.62 3.93 -3.08
C GLU A 203 18.09 3.57 -1.69
N GLY A 204 17.46 2.40 -1.56
CA GLY A 204 16.96 1.91 -0.26
C GLY A 204 15.55 2.37 0.09
N PHE A 205 14.97 3.25 -0.73
CA PHE A 205 13.57 3.60 -0.59
C PHE A 205 12.66 2.52 -1.19
N PHE A 206 11.58 2.22 -0.48
CA PHE A 206 10.55 1.27 -0.89
C PHE A 206 9.20 1.96 -1.09
N ASP A 207 8.36 1.37 -1.93
CA ASP A 207 7.08 1.93 -2.35
C ASP A 207 6.02 1.88 -1.25
N VAL A 208 5.35 3.02 -1.06
CA VAL A 208 4.26 3.19 -0.10
C VAL A 208 2.92 3.03 -0.80
N ASP A 209 2.61 3.92 -1.75
CA ASP A 209 1.45 3.84 -2.66
C ASP A 209 1.54 4.97 -3.71
N GLN A 210 0.58 5.03 -4.64
CA GLN A 210 0.33 6.18 -5.49
C GLN A 210 -0.66 7.17 -4.86
N HIS A 211 -0.70 8.38 -5.42
CA HIS A 211 -1.62 9.44 -4.99
C HIS A 211 -3.01 9.34 -5.64
N CYS A 212 -3.30 8.28 -6.40
CA CYS A 212 -4.52 8.14 -7.21
C CYS A 212 -5.81 8.41 -6.43
N ALA A 213 -5.97 7.80 -5.25
CA ALA A 213 -7.17 7.97 -4.42
C ALA A 213 -7.35 9.40 -3.93
N TYR A 214 -6.27 10.04 -3.47
CA TYR A 214 -6.30 11.44 -3.05
C TYR A 214 -6.68 12.34 -4.23
N MET A 215 -6.03 12.14 -5.38
CA MET A 215 -6.26 12.93 -6.58
C MET A 215 -7.68 12.75 -7.13
N ALA A 216 -8.23 11.54 -7.10
CA ALA A 216 -9.60 11.28 -7.52
C ALA A 216 -10.60 12.04 -6.64
N THR A 217 -10.44 12.00 -5.32
CA THR A 217 -11.27 12.79 -4.40
C THR A 217 -11.07 14.29 -4.58
N TYR A 218 -9.82 14.75 -4.76
CA TYR A 218 -9.50 16.17 -4.98
C TYR A 218 -10.15 16.68 -6.27
N TRP A 219 -10.06 15.92 -7.37
CA TRP A 219 -10.67 16.28 -8.65
C TRP A 219 -12.20 16.36 -8.55
N LEU A 220 -12.86 15.48 -7.78
CA LEU A 220 -14.31 15.58 -7.55
C LEU A 220 -14.72 16.88 -6.83
N LEU A 221 -13.82 17.48 -6.05
CA LEU A 221 -14.10 18.69 -5.26
C LEU A 221 -13.63 19.99 -5.94
N HIS A 222 -12.57 19.91 -6.74
CA HIS A 222 -11.83 21.08 -7.25
C HIS A 222 -11.46 20.98 -8.72
N GLY A 223 -11.71 19.84 -9.36
CA GLY A 223 -11.26 19.53 -10.71
C GLY A 223 -12.03 20.27 -11.80
N THR A 224 -11.47 20.19 -13.01
CA THR A 224 -12.09 20.73 -14.22
C THR A 224 -12.27 19.62 -15.26
N PRO A 225 -13.06 19.84 -16.33
CA PRO A 225 -13.19 18.90 -17.44
C PRO A 225 -11.91 18.67 -18.27
N ALA A 226 -10.81 19.37 -17.99
CA ALA A 226 -9.50 19.04 -18.57
C ALA A 226 -8.76 17.94 -17.79
N GLY A 227 -9.20 17.64 -16.57
CA GLY A 227 -8.48 16.82 -15.60
C GLY A 227 -7.62 17.67 -14.65
N LEU A 228 -6.63 17.02 -14.07
CA LEU A 228 -5.74 17.53 -13.04
C LEU A 228 -4.49 16.65 -12.99
N ARG A 229 -3.33 17.24 -12.72
CA ARG A 229 -2.08 16.50 -12.58
C ARG A 229 -1.40 16.90 -11.27
N TYR A 230 -0.68 15.95 -10.66
CA TYR A 230 0.00 16.18 -9.39
C TYR A 230 1.10 17.26 -9.49
N ASP A 231 1.77 17.33 -10.64
CA ASP A 231 2.74 18.39 -10.95
C ASP A 231 2.10 19.80 -10.92
N GLY A 232 0.79 19.92 -11.10
CA GLY A 232 0.05 21.17 -11.00
C GLY A 232 -0.34 21.60 -9.58
N PHE A 233 -0.15 20.75 -8.56
CA PHE A 233 -0.42 21.12 -7.17
C PHE A 233 0.58 22.12 -6.61
N ASP A 234 0.11 22.99 -5.72
CA ASP A 234 1.00 23.80 -4.89
C ASP A 234 1.70 22.94 -3.82
N ASP A 235 2.75 23.48 -3.20
CA ASP A 235 3.58 22.71 -2.26
C ASP A 235 2.80 22.26 -1.02
N ALA A 236 1.82 23.05 -0.56
CA ALA A 236 0.98 22.69 0.57
C ALA A 236 0.10 21.47 0.25
N THR A 237 -0.54 21.49 -0.92
CA THR A 237 -1.39 20.38 -1.39
C THR A 237 -0.55 19.13 -1.66
N ARG A 238 0.66 19.27 -2.21
CA ARG A 238 1.56 18.12 -2.41
C ARG A 238 1.92 17.45 -1.08
N ARG A 239 2.28 18.25 -0.06
CA ARG A 239 2.60 17.73 1.28
C ARG A 239 1.39 17.09 1.96
N ASP A 240 0.21 17.72 1.90
CA ASP A 240 -1.03 17.14 2.43
C ASP A 240 -1.39 15.82 1.74
N ALA A 241 -1.24 15.76 0.42
CA ALA A 241 -1.48 14.55 -0.35
C ALA A 241 -0.52 13.42 0.06
N SER A 242 0.78 13.71 0.17
CA SER A 242 1.78 12.71 0.54
C SER A 242 1.66 12.26 1.99
N ASP A 243 1.36 13.16 2.93
CA ASP A 243 1.09 12.76 4.31
C ASP A 243 -0.20 11.94 4.43
N THR A 244 -1.23 12.27 3.66
CA THR A 244 -2.46 11.50 3.62
C THR A 244 -2.21 10.07 3.11
N VAL A 245 -1.46 9.91 2.01
CA VAL A 245 -1.07 8.59 1.48
C VAL A 245 -0.22 7.81 2.49
N ARG A 246 0.77 8.46 3.12
CA ARG A 246 1.57 7.87 4.21
C ARG A 246 0.68 7.34 5.34
N ARG A 247 -0.32 8.12 5.77
CA ARG A 247 -1.25 7.71 6.84
C ARG A 247 -2.15 6.55 6.40
N TRP A 248 -2.63 6.52 5.17
CA TRP A 248 -3.40 5.37 4.67
C TRP A 248 -2.59 4.09 4.64
N ALA A 249 -1.32 4.20 4.25
CA ALA A 249 -0.39 3.09 4.30
C ALA A 249 -0.22 2.55 5.72
N ALA A 250 -0.36 3.41 6.74
CA ALA A 250 -0.36 3.01 8.14
C ALA A 250 -1.73 2.48 8.67
N SER A 251 -2.84 2.72 7.96
CA SER A 251 -4.19 2.68 8.53
C SER A 251 -5.21 1.81 7.76
N GLY A 252 -4.76 0.91 6.86
CA GLY A 252 -5.65 -0.08 6.22
C GLY A 252 -5.84 0.02 4.70
N GLY A 253 -5.04 0.84 4.00
CA GLY A 253 -5.04 0.88 2.53
C GLY A 253 -6.39 1.32 1.94
N LEU A 254 -7.09 0.41 1.25
CA LEU A 254 -8.35 0.72 0.54
C LEU A 254 -9.45 1.25 1.46
N GLU A 255 -9.62 0.67 2.65
CA GLU A 255 -10.65 1.10 3.60
C GLU A 255 -10.42 2.56 4.05
N ALA A 256 -9.16 2.93 4.26
CA ALA A 256 -8.79 4.29 4.63
C ALA A 256 -9.01 5.27 3.46
N GLN A 257 -8.81 4.83 2.22
CA GLN A 257 -9.13 5.60 1.01
C GLN A 257 -10.64 5.82 0.87
N GLU A 258 -11.46 4.77 1.06
CA GLU A 258 -12.93 4.85 1.05
C GLU A 258 -13.46 5.76 2.17
N GLN A 259 -12.90 5.64 3.38
CA GLN A 259 -13.25 6.51 4.49
C GLN A 259 -12.93 7.98 4.17
N TYR A 260 -11.75 8.26 3.62
CA TYR A 260 -11.39 9.61 3.21
C TYR A 260 -12.35 10.16 2.16
N ALA A 261 -12.64 9.39 1.10
CA ALA A 261 -13.59 9.79 0.07
C ALA A 261 -14.98 10.06 0.66
N ARG A 262 -15.50 9.20 1.54
CA ARG A 262 -16.79 9.40 2.22
C ARG A 262 -16.82 10.72 2.99
N THR A 263 -15.83 10.95 3.84
CA THR A 263 -15.75 12.15 4.68
C THR A 263 -15.63 13.42 3.85
N ARG A 264 -14.77 13.42 2.82
CA ARG A 264 -14.51 14.62 2.01
C ARG A 264 -15.65 14.95 1.05
N LEU A 265 -16.29 13.94 0.48
CA LEU A 265 -17.39 14.14 -0.45
C LEU A 265 -18.74 14.36 0.28
N GLY A 266 -18.88 13.87 1.52
CA GLY A 266 -20.18 13.71 2.16
C GLY A 266 -21.02 12.62 1.47
N GLY A 267 -20.34 11.58 0.95
CA GLY A 267 -20.94 10.47 0.23
C GLY A 267 -21.11 9.21 1.09
N ALA A 268 -21.66 8.16 0.48
CA ALA A 268 -21.83 6.86 1.11
C ALA A 268 -21.36 5.73 0.19
N ASP A 269 -21.05 4.58 0.79
CA ASP A 269 -20.69 3.38 0.03
C ASP A 269 -21.90 2.87 -0.76
N VAL A 270 -21.68 2.50 -2.03
CA VAL A 270 -22.73 1.96 -2.90
C VAL A 270 -22.27 0.65 -3.52
N ASP A 271 -23.14 -0.36 -3.53
CA ASP A 271 -22.85 -1.59 -4.25
C ASP A 271 -22.66 -1.32 -5.76
N GLY A 272 -21.61 -1.91 -6.36
CA GLY A 272 -21.27 -1.67 -7.76
C GLY A 272 -22.36 -2.11 -8.75
N THR A 273 -23.08 -3.19 -8.45
CA THR A 273 -24.20 -3.67 -9.29
C THR A 273 -25.36 -2.70 -9.22
N ARG A 274 -25.68 -2.20 -8.02
CA ARG A 274 -26.68 -1.15 -7.83
C ARG A 274 -26.29 0.12 -8.56
N LEU A 275 -25.05 0.58 -8.44
CA LEU A 275 -24.56 1.79 -9.11
C LEU A 275 -24.65 1.66 -10.63
N ALA A 276 -24.20 0.53 -11.18
CA ALA A 276 -24.33 0.23 -12.60
C ALA A 276 -25.79 0.24 -13.07
N GLY A 277 -26.70 -0.35 -12.30
CA GLY A 277 -28.13 -0.33 -12.60
C GLY A 277 -28.76 1.07 -12.53
N GLN A 278 -28.32 1.92 -11.60
CA GLN A 278 -28.76 3.32 -11.53
C GLN A 278 -28.24 4.13 -12.72
N ALA A 279 -26.99 3.88 -13.16
CA ALA A 279 -26.41 4.52 -14.33
C ALA A 279 -27.21 4.19 -15.60
N THR A 280 -27.40 2.92 -15.91
CA THR A 280 -28.09 2.47 -17.15
C THR A 280 -29.58 2.80 -17.17
N SER A 281 -30.22 2.89 -16.00
CA SER A 281 -31.61 3.33 -15.91
C SER A 281 -31.80 4.85 -15.88
N GLY A 282 -30.72 5.64 -15.98
CA GLY A 282 -30.78 7.11 -15.96
C GLY A 282 -31.23 7.69 -14.61
N LYS A 283 -31.09 6.93 -13.51
CA LYS A 283 -31.52 7.33 -12.17
C LYS A 283 -30.47 8.11 -11.39
N LEU A 284 -29.28 8.30 -11.94
CA LEU A 284 -28.25 9.14 -11.32
C LEU A 284 -28.46 10.60 -11.72
N PRO A 285 -28.74 11.52 -10.78
CA PRO A 285 -28.91 12.93 -11.10
C PRO A 285 -27.61 13.54 -11.67
N PRO A 286 -27.70 14.49 -12.63
CA PRO A 286 -26.56 15.31 -13.01
C PRO A 286 -25.91 15.99 -11.80
N GLY A 287 -24.58 16.03 -11.78
CA GLY A 287 -23.78 16.51 -10.65
C GLY A 287 -23.47 15.44 -9.60
N THR A 288 -23.95 14.20 -9.75
CA THR A 288 -23.58 13.09 -8.87
C THR A 288 -22.08 12.84 -8.97
N LEU A 289 -21.40 12.84 -7.81
CA LEU A 289 -19.97 12.58 -7.68
C LEU A 289 -19.76 11.11 -7.34
N ILE A 290 -18.89 10.44 -8.08
CA ILE A 290 -18.62 9.02 -7.94
C ILE A 290 -17.10 8.85 -7.81
N TRP A 291 -16.66 8.45 -6.63
CA TRP A 291 -15.32 7.91 -6.42
C TRP A 291 -15.41 6.39 -6.55
N PHE A 292 -14.50 5.77 -7.28
CA PHE A 292 -14.50 4.32 -7.44
C PHE A 292 -13.10 3.79 -7.66
N GLY A 293 -12.87 2.52 -7.32
CA GLY A 293 -11.55 1.97 -7.49
C GLY A 293 -11.41 0.52 -7.10
N THR A 294 -10.14 0.19 -6.95
CA THR A 294 -9.65 -1.05 -6.40
C THR A 294 -8.61 -0.75 -5.36
N SER A 295 -8.12 -1.83 -4.79
CA SER A 295 -7.05 -1.89 -3.82
C SER A 295 -5.68 -1.40 -4.34
N ARG A 296 -5.58 -1.10 -5.65
CA ARG A 296 -4.38 -0.66 -6.38
C ARG A 296 -4.52 0.67 -7.11
N HIS A 297 -5.73 1.06 -7.49
CA HIS A 297 -5.97 2.27 -8.27
C HIS A 297 -7.37 2.79 -8.01
N ALA A 298 -7.49 4.10 -7.90
CA ALA A 298 -8.75 4.80 -7.74
C ALA A 298 -8.91 5.86 -8.84
N GLU A 299 -10.14 6.04 -9.25
CA GLU A 299 -10.59 6.94 -10.30
C GLU A 299 -11.83 7.69 -9.82
N ALA A 300 -12.30 8.63 -10.63
CA ALA A 300 -13.50 9.39 -10.31
C ALA A 300 -14.38 9.58 -11.54
N ALA A 301 -15.67 9.84 -11.33
CA ALA A 301 -16.58 10.25 -12.37
C ALA A 301 -17.60 11.26 -11.83
N VAL A 302 -18.05 12.16 -12.70
CA VAL A 302 -19.19 13.05 -12.47
C VAL A 302 -20.25 12.80 -13.53
N VAL A 303 -21.50 12.72 -13.11
CA VAL A 303 -22.64 12.65 -14.04
C VAL A 303 -22.87 14.04 -14.63
N THR A 304 -22.73 14.16 -15.94
CA THR A 304 -22.92 15.42 -16.68
C THR A 304 -24.40 15.76 -16.85
N SER A 305 -24.71 16.99 -17.27
CA SER A 305 -26.07 17.43 -17.61
C SER A 305 -26.70 16.61 -18.76
N ALA A 306 -25.89 16.00 -19.61
CA ALA A 306 -26.33 15.11 -20.70
C ALA A 306 -26.56 13.66 -20.24
N GLY A 307 -26.43 13.36 -18.94
CA GLY A 307 -26.53 11.99 -18.42
C GLY A 307 -25.32 11.09 -18.77
N GLN A 308 -24.25 11.67 -19.33
CA GLN A 308 -22.98 11.00 -19.58
C GLN A 308 -22.06 11.06 -18.35
N PHE A 309 -21.03 10.23 -18.31
CA PHE A 309 -20.08 10.11 -17.21
C PHE A 309 -18.75 10.70 -17.63
N LEU A 310 -18.40 11.86 -17.09
CA LEU A 310 -17.07 12.44 -17.24
C LEU A 310 -16.15 11.79 -16.23
N MET A 311 -15.29 10.90 -16.70
CA MET A 311 -14.40 10.09 -15.88
C MET A 311 -13.02 10.72 -15.81
N TYR A 312 -12.39 10.71 -14.65
CA TYR A 312 -11.04 11.20 -14.40
C TYR A 312 -10.12 10.02 -14.04
N ASP A 313 -9.01 9.92 -14.77
CA ASP A 313 -7.95 8.96 -14.51
C ASP A 313 -6.70 9.67 -13.98
N PRO A 314 -6.33 9.46 -12.70
CA PRO A 314 -5.13 10.06 -12.12
C PRO A 314 -3.84 9.70 -12.87
N ASN A 315 -3.72 8.51 -13.47
CA ASN A 315 -2.49 8.08 -14.13
C ASN A 315 -2.15 8.91 -15.37
N THR A 316 -3.16 9.38 -16.08
CA THR A 316 -3.00 10.30 -17.21
C THR A 316 -3.17 11.76 -16.79
N GLY A 317 -3.87 12.00 -15.69
CA GLY A 317 -4.29 13.32 -15.22
C GLY A 317 -5.34 13.96 -16.12
N ARG A 318 -6.06 13.14 -16.88
CA ARG A 318 -7.03 13.58 -17.90
C ARG A 318 -8.39 12.98 -17.65
N THR A 319 -9.37 13.55 -18.33
CA THR A 319 -10.74 13.07 -18.32
C THR A 319 -11.16 12.49 -19.66
N THR A 320 -12.07 11.52 -19.60
CA THR A 320 -12.74 10.92 -20.76
C THR A 320 -14.21 10.76 -20.47
N THR A 321 -15.06 10.94 -21.49
CA THR A 321 -16.51 10.78 -21.32
C THR A 321 -16.95 9.38 -21.76
N ARG A 322 -17.86 8.78 -21.00
CA ARG A 322 -18.56 7.55 -21.36
C ARG A 322 -20.07 7.76 -21.29
N ASP A 323 -20.82 6.99 -22.09
CA ASP A 323 -22.26 6.83 -21.89
C ASP A 323 -22.53 5.89 -20.70
N ALA A 324 -23.82 5.69 -20.39
CA ALA A 324 -24.24 4.91 -19.23
C ALA A 324 -23.83 3.44 -19.30
N ASP A 325 -24.00 2.80 -20.46
CA ASP A 325 -23.61 1.41 -20.67
C ASP A 325 -22.08 1.24 -20.62
N GLY A 326 -21.34 2.16 -21.24
CA GLY A 326 -19.89 2.20 -21.21
C GLY A 326 -19.33 2.43 -19.81
N PHE A 327 -19.98 3.27 -19.00
CA PHE A 327 -19.61 3.46 -17.59
C PHE A 327 -19.91 2.20 -16.76
N ALA A 328 -21.10 1.61 -16.88
CA ALA A 328 -21.48 0.39 -16.16
C ALA A 328 -20.54 -0.78 -16.48
N ALA A 329 -20.22 -0.99 -17.76
CA ALA A 329 -19.25 -2.00 -18.18
C ALA A 329 -17.85 -1.70 -17.65
N TYR A 330 -17.44 -0.42 -17.63
CA TYR A 330 -16.14 -0.03 -17.09
C TYR A 330 -16.05 -0.37 -15.61
N ILE A 331 -17.01 0.03 -14.78
CA ILE A 331 -16.90 -0.18 -13.33
C ILE A 331 -17.09 -1.64 -12.88
N ALA A 332 -17.46 -2.56 -13.78
CA ALA A 332 -17.75 -3.96 -13.42
C ALA A 332 -16.59 -4.72 -12.75
N SER A 333 -15.33 -4.33 -13.00
CA SER A 333 -14.17 -4.96 -12.34
C SER A 333 -13.68 -4.22 -11.09
N ARG A 334 -14.42 -3.21 -10.62
CA ARG A 334 -14.05 -2.35 -9.50
C ARG A 334 -14.84 -2.82 -8.28
N ASN A 335 -14.30 -2.65 -7.10
CA ASN A 335 -14.85 -3.25 -5.88
C ASN A 335 -15.08 -2.27 -4.73
N ALA A 336 -14.77 -0.98 -4.94
CA ALA A 336 -14.96 0.09 -3.97
C ALA A 336 -15.64 1.28 -4.67
N PHE A 337 -16.68 1.83 -4.03
CA PHE A 337 -17.50 2.90 -4.60
C PHE A 337 -18.04 3.81 -3.51
N VAL A 338 -17.71 5.09 -3.59
CA VAL A 338 -18.25 6.13 -2.73
C VAL A 338 -19.01 7.13 -3.60
N VAL A 339 -20.30 7.30 -3.34
CA VAL A 339 -21.18 8.14 -4.15
C VAL A 339 -21.78 9.24 -3.31
N ARG A 340 -21.66 10.48 -3.81
CA ARG A 340 -22.45 11.62 -3.34
C ARG A 340 -23.44 11.98 -4.43
N TYR A 341 -24.71 11.61 -4.22
CA TYR A 341 -25.79 12.02 -5.11
C TYR A 341 -25.93 13.54 -5.11
N ALA A 342 -26.17 14.12 -6.27
CA ALA A 342 -26.59 15.52 -6.32
C ALA A 342 -27.93 15.68 -5.59
N PRO A 343 -28.21 16.85 -5.00
CA PRO A 343 -29.54 17.15 -4.51
C PRO A 343 -30.54 16.90 -5.64
N GLU A 344 -31.69 16.30 -5.34
CA GLU A 344 -32.79 16.29 -6.29
C GLU A 344 -33.05 17.75 -6.68
N ALA A 345 -33.06 18.05 -7.98
CA ALA A 345 -33.41 19.38 -8.43
C ALA A 345 -34.79 19.68 -7.87
N GLU A 346 -34.89 20.61 -6.91
CA GLU A 346 -36.18 21.16 -6.54
C GLU A 346 -36.80 21.63 -7.85
N HIS A 347 -37.94 21.04 -8.20
CA HIS A 347 -38.81 21.54 -9.25
C HIS A 347 -39.41 22.88 -8.80
N ASP A 348 -38.56 23.88 -8.55
CA ASP A 348 -38.98 25.25 -8.39
C ASP A 348 -38.86 25.92 -9.76
N ALA A 349 -40.01 26.06 -10.41
CA ALA A 349 -40.19 26.68 -11.71
C ALA A 349 -39.96 28.21 -11.71
N SER A 350 -39.06 28.72 -10.86
CA SER A 350 -38.90 30.16 -10.63
C SER A 350 -37.48 30.71 -10.56
N CYS A 351 -36.42 29.94 -10.86
CA CYS A 351 -35.06 30.52 -10.85
C CYS A 351 -34.25 30.21 -12.11
N LYS A 352 -34.39 31.10 -13.11
CA LYS A 352 -33.39 31.30 -14.17
C LYS A 352 -32.19 32.03 -13.58
N CYS A 353 -31.06 31.35 -13.38
CA CYS A 353 -29.70 31.86 -13.64
C CYS A 353 -28.61 30.82 -13.29
N CYS A 354 -27.57 30.81 -14.13
CA CYS A 354 -26.29 30.07 -14.03
C CYS A 354 -26.26 28.63 -14.56
N VAL A 355 -26.41 28.52 -15.89
CA VAL A 355 -25.88 27.43 -16.72
C VAL A 355 -24.37 27.70 -16.93
N ILE A 356 -23.54 26.73 -16.56
CA ILE A 356 -22.12 26.66 -16.97
C ILE A 356 -22.11 26.33 -18.47
N MET A 357 -21.52 27.22 -19.28
CA MET A 357 -21.16 26.96 -20.68
C MET A 357 -19.86 26.18 -20.78
#